data_AF-A0A661PSU1-F1
#
_entry.id   AF-A0A661PSU1-F1
#
_cell.length_a   1.000
_cell.length_b   1.000
_cell.length_c   1.000
_cell.angle_alpha   90.00
_cell.angle_beta   90.00
_cell.angle_gamma   90.00
#
_symmetry.space_group_name_H-M   'P 1'
#
loop_
_entity.id
_entity.type
_entity.pdbx_description
1 polymer ?
#
loop_
_entity_poly.entity_id
_entity_poly.type
_entity_poly.pdbx_seq_one_letter_code
_entity_poly.pdbx_strand_id
1 'polypeptide(L)'
;MIIAVTAKEASLQSEVDPRFGRAAYFLIANSLTGEVYAHDNTEGIEAANGSGTGASQLLAEYNVDVLYTGHVGPKAAEVLDKAKITYHEHTEGTVEEVLSGIPQETAPQTEEPPEETVAAPEEGTIRLAIPADSDTGLQAQRSGHFGKCAFYTLIDIKDQQVQQVVPLQNGGHAQGGCSVPVVLLHANHVTKLIVAGIGGRPLQGFRETGIEVYAGAGQTVQETVDLFLNDQLSPISNDQVCGGGPQ
;
A
#
# COMPACT_ATOMS: atom_id res chain seq x y z
N MET A 1 -9.86 -0.06 8.48
CA MET A 1 -10.78 -1.13 8.01
C MET A 1 -10.72 -1.32 6.48
N ILE A 2 -10.72 -2.56 6.00
CA ILE A 2 -10.87 -2.95 4.58
C ILE A 2 -12.33 -3.33 4.31
N ILE A 3 -12.94 -2.69 3.32
CA ILE A 3 -14.35 -2.81 2.96
C ILE A 3 -14.44 -3.43 1.57
N ALA A 4 -15.30 -4.42 1.36
CA ALA A 4 -15.65 -4.90 0.03
C ALA A 4 -17.10 -4.54 -0.29
N VAL A 5 -17.37 -4.10 -1.52
CA VAL A 5 -18.71 -3.84 -2.03
C VAL A 5 -18.89 -4.63 -3.33
N THR A 6 -19.95 -5.42 -3.45
CA THR A 6 -20.26 -6.09 -4.73
C THR A 6 -20.73 -5.08 -5.76
N ALA A 7 -20.32 -5.23 -7.02
CA ALA A 7 -20.62 -4.27 -8.06
C ALA A 7 -20.82 -4.91 -9.44
N LYS A 8 -21.60 -4.26 -10.30
CA LYS A 8 -21.87 -4.73 -11.67
C LYS A 8 -20.76 -4.37 -12.67
N GLU A 9 -20.09 -3.25 -12.41
CA GLU A 9 -18.98 -2.69 -13.18
C GLU A 9 -17.80 -2.32 -12.26
N ALA A 10 -16.59 -2.22 -12.83
CA ALA A 10 -15.35 -1.82 -12.15
C ALA A 10 -15.27 -0.29 -11.93
N SER A 11 -16.27 0.29 -11.26
CA SER A 11 -16.39 1.74 -11.05
C SER A 11 -17.05 2.07 -9.71
N LEU A 12 -16.72 3.22 -9.13
CA LEU A 12 -17.42 3.74 -7.94
C LEU A 12 -18.87 4.14 -8.21
N GLN A 13 -19.19 4.49 -9.47
CA GLN A 13 -20.55 4.82 -9.91
C GLN A 13 -21.39 3.57 -10.20
N SER A 14 -20.78 2.38 -10.12
CA SER A 14 -21.43 1.11 -10.34
C SER A 14 -22.50 0.87 -9.28
N GLU A 15 -23.66 0.36 -9.71
CA GLU A 15 -24.66 -0.13 -8.77
C GLU A 15 -24.17 -1.38 -8.04
N VAL A 16 -24.57 -1.53 -6.78
CA VAL A 16 -24.32 -2.74 -6.02
C VAL A 16 -24.89 -3.96 -6.75
N ASP A 17 -24.07 -5.00 -6.98
CA ASP A 17 -24.58 -6.26 -7.53
C ASP A 17 -25.32 -7.00 -6.40
N PRO A 18 -26.61 -7.34 -6.58
CA PRO A 18 -27.38 -8.01 -5.55
C PRO A 18 -26.90 -9.44 -5.26
N ARG A 19 -26.09 -10.04 -6.14
CA ARG A 19 -25.61 -11.42 -6.01
C ARG A 19 -24.19 -11.41 -5.45
N PHE A 20 -23.99 -11.95 -4.25
CA PHE A 20 -22.64 -12.02 -3.67
C PHE A 20 -21.65 -12.84 -4.51
N GLY A 21 -21.84 -14.17 -4.56
CA GLY A 21 -20.86 -15.06 -5.19
C GLY A 21 -20.69 -14.90 -6.69
N ARG A 22 -21.67 -14.27 -7.36
CA ARG A 22 -21.69 -14.04 -8.81
C ARG A 22 -21.70 -12.55 -9.17
N ALA A 23 -21.30 -11.69 -8.22
CA ALA A 23 -21.06 -10.29 -8.54
C ALA A 23 -20.06 -10.22 -9.69
N ALA A 24 -20.19 -9.23 -10.58
CA ALA A 24 -19.21 -9.05 -11.64
C ALA A 24 -17.87 -8.55 -11.08
N TYR A 25 -17.93 -7.67 -10.09
CA TYR A 25 -16.76 -7.10 -9.43
C TYR A 25 -16.93 -7.04 -7.91
N PHE A 26 -15.80 -7.02 -7.22
CA PHE A 26 -15.69 -6.53 -5.84
C PHE A 26 -14.89 -5.24 -5.84
N LEU A 27 -15.49 -4.14 -5.40
CA LEU A 27 -14.78 -2.88 -5.15
C LEU A 27 -14.31 -2.96 -3.71
N ILE A 28 -12.99 -3.04 -3.53
CA ILE A 28 -12.39 -3.21 -2.23
C ILE A 28 -11.66 -1.92 -1.88
N ALA A 29 -12.10 -1.32 -0.78
CA ALA A 29 -11.72 -0.01 -0.32
C ALA A 29 -10.96 -0.10 1.01
N ASN A 30 -9.91 0.69 1.14
CA ASN A 30 -9.25 0.90 2.42
C ASN A 30 -9.76 2.22 3.02
N SER A 31 -10.54 2.13 4.09
CA SER A 31 -11.11 3.31 4.77
C SER A 31 -10.07 4.27 5.35
N LEU A 32 -8.85 3.78 5.65
CA LEU A 32 -7.79 4.63 6.21
C LEU A 32 -7.09 5.45 5.13
N THR A 33 -6.89 4.88 3.94
CA THR A 33 -6.16 5.54 2.84
C THR A 33 -7.08 6.16 1.80
N GLY A 34 -8.36 5.76 1.76
CA GLY A 34 -9.31 6.13 0.71
C GLY A 34 -9.09 5.40 -0.62
N GLU A 35 -8.10 4.50 -0.71
CA GLU A 35 -7.84 3.75 -1.94
C GLU A 35 -8.94 2.73 -2.21
N VAL A 36 -9.33 2.59 -3.49
CA VAL A 36 -10.31 1.60 -3.94
C VAL A 36 -9.77 0.87 -5.16
N TYR A 37 -9.83 -0.46 -5.14
CA TYR A 37 -9.52 -1.30 -6.30
C TYR A 37 -10.71 -2.16 -6.69
N ALA A 38 -10.88 -2.41 -7.98
CA ALA A 38 -11.85 -3.36 -8.50
C ALA A 38 -11.17 -4.72 -8.73
N HIS A 39 -11.74 -5.78 -8.16
CA HIS A 39 -11.39 -7.15 -8.49
C HIS A 39 -12.45 -7.74 -9.42
N ASP A 40 -12.03 -8.28 -10.56
CA ASP A 40 -12.89 -8.97 -11.52
C ASP A 40 -13.23 -10.37 -11.02
N ASN A 41 -14.52 -10.69 -10.89
CA ASN A 41 -15.00 -11.96 -10.36
C ASN A 41 -15.56 -12.89 -11.45
N THR A 42 -14.94 -12.90 -12.64
CA THR A 42 -15.30 -13.81 -13.73
C THR A 42 -15.32 -15.27 -13.27
N GLU A 43 -14.37 -15.71 -12.46
CA GLU A 43 -14.34 -17.07 -11.90
C GLU A 43 -15.62 -17.39 -11.10
N GLY A 44 -16.08 -16.45 -10.26
CA GLY A 44 -17.32 -16.59 -9.51
C GLY A 44 -18.57 -16.60 -10.40
N ILE A 45 -18.58 -15.82 -11.48
CA ILE A 45 -19.66 -15.81 -12.49
C ILE A 45 -19.74 -17.16 -13.21
N GLU A 46 -18.60 -17.71 -13.64
CA GLU A 46 -18.53 -18.93 -14.44
C GLU A 46 -18.65 -20.22 -13.60
N ALA A 47 -18.43 -20.14 -12.29
CA ALA A 47 -18.47 -21.30 -11.42
C ALA A 47 -19.82 -22.05 -11.50
N ALA A 48 -19.76 -23.36 -11.79
CA ALA A 48 -20.94 -24.22 -11.83
C ALA A 48 -21.61 -24.34 -10.45
N ASN A 49 -20.81 -24.36 -9.38
CA ASN A 49 -21.24 -24.35 -7.99
C ASN A 49 -20.17 -23.67 -7.11
N GLY A 50 -20.49 -23.37 -5.85
CA GLY A 50 -19.50 -22.84 -4.91
C GLY A 50 -19.05 -21.40 -5.17
N SER A 51 -19.72 -20.65 -6.05
CA SER A 51 -19.36 -19.25 -6.34
C SER A 51 -19.32 -18.37 -5.09
N GLY A 52 -20.29 -18.55 -4.18
CA GLY A 52 -20.31 -17.84 -2.90
C GLY A 52 -19.15 -18.20 -1.98
N THR A 53 -18.78 -19.48 -1.89
CA THR A 53 -17.66 -19.90 -1.04
C THR A 53 -16.31 -19.46 -1.61
N GLY A 54 -16.15 -19.47 -2.94
CA GLY A 54 -14.98 -18.95 -3.62
C GLY A 54 -14.83 -17.44 -3.41
N ALA A 55 -15.92 -16.69 -3.56
CA ALA A 55 -15.94 -15.25 -3.23
C ALA A 55 -15.57 -14.99 -1.77
N SER A 56 -16.09 -15.76 -0.81
CA SER A 56 -15.70 -15.60 0.61
C SER A 56 -14.20 -15.85 0.84
N GLN A 57 -13.61 -16.84 0.17
CA GLN A 57 -12.17 -17.13 0.26
C GLN A 57 -11.34 -15.98 -0.32
N LEU A 58 -11.75 -15.47 -1.49
CA LEU A 58 -11.13 -14.32 -2.12
C LEU A 58 -11.13 -13.09 -1.20
N LEU A 59 -12.26 -12.77 -0.57
CA LEU A 59 -12.33 -11.64 0.36
C LEU A 59 -11.44 -11.85 1.59
N ALA A 60 -11.28 -13.10 2.05
CA ALA A 60 -10.35 -13.42 3.13
C ALA A 60 -8.88 -13.23 2.72
N GLU A 61 -8.51 -13.59 1.48
CA GLU A 61 -7.16 -13.33 0.94
C GLU A 61 -6.83 -11.83 0.89
N TYR A 62 -7.86 -11.01 0.66
CA TYR A 62 -7.74 -9.56 0.70
C TYR A 62 -7.83 -8.94 2.10
N ASN A 63 -7.98 -9.76 3.15
CA ASN A 63 -8.17 -9.31 4.53
C ASN A 63 -9.33 -8.32 4.66
N VAL A 64 -10.44 -8.56 3.97
CA VAL A 64 -11.66 -7.76 4.07
C VAL A 64 -12.26 -7.90 5.46
N ASP A 65 -12.54 -6.78 6.13
CA ASP A 65 -13.18 -6.76 7.46
C ASP A 65 -14.71 -6.77 7.34
N VAL A 66 -15.25 -6.05 6.34
CA VAL A 66 -16.69 -5.88 6.12
C VAL A 66 -17.05 -5.98 4.64
N LEU A 67 -18.10 -6.75 4.34
CA LEU A 67 -18.69 -6.90 3.01
C LEU A 67 -20.07 -6.23 2.95
N TYR A 68 -20.28 -5.37 1.97
CA TYR A 68 -21.59 -4.84 1.61
C TYR A 68 -22.08 -5.50 0.31
N THR A 69 -23.24 -6.14 0.38
CA THR A 69 -23.79 -6.86 -0.77
C THR A 69 -25.32 -6.95 -0.70
N GLY A 70 -25.94 -7.51 -1.74
CA GLY A 70 -27.37 -7.78 -1.74
C GLY A 70 -27.73 -8.99 -0.87
N HIS A 71 -27.24 -10.18 -1.22
CA HIS A 71 -27.60 -11.40 -0.49
C HIS A 71 -26.45 -12.41 -0.43
N VAL A 72 -26.24 -12.98 0.76
CA VAL A 72 -25.23 -14.00 1.08
C VAL A 72 -25.92 -15.35 1.35
N GLY A 73 -25.56 -16.38 0.58
CA GLY A 73 -26.08 -17.73 0.81
C GLY A 73 -25.47 -18.41 2.05
N PRO A 74 -26.12 -19.42 2.64
CA PRO A 74 -25.72 -20.02 3.92
C PRO A 74 -24.30 -20.60 3.91
N LYS A 75 -23.89 -21.24 2.82
CA LYS A 75 -22.53 -21.77 2.68
C LYS A 75 -21.45 -20.68 2.62
N ALA A 76 -21.78 -19.55 2.00
CA ALA A 76 -20.88 -18.41 1.93
C ALA A 76 -20.75 -17.73 3.30
N ALA A 77 -21.87 -17.58 4.02
CA ALA A 77 -21.91 -17.06 5.38
C ALA A 77 -21.00 -17.87 6.33
N GLU A 78 -21.06 -19.20 6.28
CA GLU A 78 -20.16 -20.05 7.09
C GLU A 78 -18.67 -19.79 6.84
N VAL A 79 -18.28 -19.43 5.62
CA VAL A 79 -16.88 -19.12 5.27
C VAL A 79 -16.51 -17.70 5.71
N LEU A 80 -17.40 -16.73 5.52
CA LEU A 80 -17.21 -15.35 5.99
C LEU A 80 -17.04 -15.32 7.52
N ASP A 81 -17.89 -16.04 8.25
CA ASP A 81 -17.80 -16.14 9.72
C ASP A 81 -16.46 -16.73 10.19
N LYS A 82 -15.98 -17.79 9.52
CA LYS A 82 -14.67 -18.39 9.81
C LYS A 82 -13.51 -17.43 9.52
N ALA A 83 -13.65 -16.64 8.46
CA ALA A 83 -12.70 -15.59 8.09
C ALA A 83 -12.86 -14.32 8.93
N LYS A 84 -13.87 -14.26 9.83
CA LYS A 84 -14.22 -13.09 10.66
C LYS A 84 -14.58 -11.85 9.83
N ILE A 85 -15.15 -12.07 8.65
CA ILE A 85 -15.64 -10.99 7.77
C ILE A 85 -17.09 -10.71 8.14
N THR A 86 -17.36 -9.51 8.63
CA THR A 86 -18.73 -9.04 8.85
C THR A 86 -19.41 -8.72 7.53
N TYR A 87 -20.73 -8.85 7.44
CA TYR A 87 -21.43 -8.55 6.19
C TYR A 87 -22.79 -7.88 6.40
N HIS A 88 -23.14 -7.00 5.45
CA HIS A 88 -24.41 -6.30 5.36
C HIS A 88 -25.12 -6.72 4.09
N GLU A 89 -26.25 -7.39 4.26
CA GLU A 89 -27.17 -7.73 3.17
C GLU A 89 -28.17 -6.59 2.91
N HIS A 90 -28.88 -6.68 1.79
CA HIS A 90 -29.87 -5.70 1.33
C HIS A 90 -29.24 -4.32 1.10
N THR A 91 -27.97 -4.29 0.73
CA THR A 91 -27.29 -3.05 0.32
C THR A 91 -27.73 -2.68 -1.09
N GLU A 92 -28.15 -1.42 -1.27
CA GLU A 92 -28.58 -0.84 -2.53
C GLU A 92 -27.84 0.49 -2.78
N GLY A 93 -28.00 1.06 -3.98
CA GLY A 93 -27.33 2.29 -4.40
C GLY A 93 -26.04 2.05 -5.17
N THR A 94 -25.23 3.09 -5.31
CA THR A 94 -23.90 3.00 -5.93
C THR A 94 -22.82 2.62 -4.91
N VAL A 95 -21.69 2.09 -5.39
CA VAL A 95 -20.54 1.80 -4.52
C VAL A 95 -20.08 3.06 -3.78
N GLU A 96 -20.05 4.21 -4.45
CA GLU A 96 -19.68 5.50 -3.84
C GLU A 96 -20.61 5.89 -2.69
N GLU A 97 -21.93 5.75 -2.87
CA GLU A 97 -22.94 6.04 -1.85
C GLU A 97 -22.74 5.14 -0.62
N VAL A 98 -22.51 3.83 -0.85
CA VAL A 98 -22.24 2.87 0.21
C VAL A 98 -20.99 3.26 0.97
N LEU A 99 -19.86 3.49 0.29
CA LEU A 99 -18.60 3.85 0.93
C LEU A 99 -18.66 5.19 1.68
N SER A 100 -19.40 6.17 1.15
CA SER A 100 -19.59 7.48 1.78
C SER A 100 -20.49 7.42 3.02
N GLY A 101 -21.43 6.47 3.06
CA GLY A 101 -22.34 6.25 4.18
C GLY A 101 -21.74 5.47 5.34
N ILE A 102 -20.61 4.79 5.12
CA ILE A 102 -19.86 4.12 6.18
C ILE A 102 -19.23 5.19 7.05
N PRO A 103 -19.44 5.17 8.39
CA PRO A 103 -18.69 6.04 9.29
C PRO A 103 -17.21 5.84 8.99
N GLN A 104 -16.59 6.87 8.43
CA GLN A 104 -15.16 6.89 8.29
C GLN A 104 -14.64 6.71 9.72
N GLU A 105 -13.94 5.61 9.98
CA GLU A 105 -12.98 5.63 11.07
C GLU A 105 -12.09 6.80 10.70
N THR A 106 -12.32 7.96 11.31
CA THR A 106 -11.35 9.04 11.27
C THR A 106 -10.08 8.38 11.76
N ALA A 107 -9.11 8.19 10.86
CA ALA A 107 -7.75 7.81 11.24
C ALA A 107 -7.46 8.63 12.50
N PRO A 108 -7.13 7.99 13.64
CA PRO A 108 -7.13 8.66 14.94
C PRO A 108 -6.47 10.01 14.80
N GLN A 109 -7.29 11.06 14.76
CA GLN A 109 -6.80 12.41 14.79
C GLN A 109 -6.29 12.54 16.22
N THR A 110 -4.98 12.72 16.39
CA THR A 110 -4.29 12.76 17.68
C THR A 110 -4.17 11.42 18.43
N GLU A 111 -3.64 10.40 17.77
CA GLU A 111 -2.66 9.56 18.45
C GLU A 111 -1.29 9.84 17.85
N GLU A 112 -0.29 9.94 18.72
CA GLU A 112 1.11 10.21 18.40
C GLU A 112 1.57 9.35 17.22
N PRO A 113 2.53 9.83 16.41
CA PRO A 113 3.05 9.04 15.30
C PRO A 113 3.39 7.62 15.79
N PRO A 114 3.23 6.59 14.94
CA PRO A 114 3.36 5.19 15.37
C PRO A 114 4.61 5.06 16.25
N GLU A 115 4.51 4.29 17.35
CA GLU A 115 5.45 4.19 18.50
C GLU A 115 6.97 4.12 18.14
N GLU A 116 7.30 3.98 16.86
CA GLU A 116 8.63 3.89 16.26
C GLU A 116 8.90 4.89 15.10
N THR A 117 8.30 6.08 15.05
CA THR A 117 8.80 7.11 14.11
C THR A 117 10.12 7.69 14.57
N VAL A 118 11.03 7.91 13.63
CA VAL A 118 12.30 8.57 13.90
C VAL A 118 12.03 10.05 14.11
N ALA A 119 12.48 10.59 15.25
CA ALA A 119 12.35 12.01 15.59
C ALA A 119 12.68 12.91 14.39
N ALA A 120 11.91 13.99 14.20
CA ALA A 120 12.10 14.89 13.08
C ALA A 120 13.56 15.40 13.04
N PRO A 121 14.18 15.46 11.85
CA PRO A 121 15.54 15.93 11.73
C PRO A 121 15.60 17.46 11.97
N GLU A 122 16.77 17.98 12.30
CA GLU A 122 16.96 19.42 12.44
C GLU A 122 16.61 20.17 11.14
N GLU A 123 16.15 21.41 11.26
CA GLU A 123 15.88 22.27 10.10
C GLU A 123 17.12 22.37 9.17
N GLY A 124 16.88 22.28 7.86
CA GLY A 124 17.92 22.28 6.83
C GLY A 124 18.59 20.91 6.60
N THR A 125 18.18 19.86 7.31
CA THR A 125 18.70 18.50 7.13
C THR A 125 17.92 17.76 6.03
N ILE A 126 18.65 17.07 5.17
CA ILE A 126 18.08 16.11 4.24
C ILE A 126 17.91 14.78 4.97
N ARG A 127 16.69 14.27 5.09
CA ARG A 127 16.46 12.88 5.47
C ARG A 127 16.30 12.01 4.23
N LEU A 128 17.31 11.16 4.02
CA LEU A 128 17.43 10.23 2.91
C LEU A 128 16.97 8.83 3.35
N ALA A 129 16.18 8.15 2.53
CA ALA A 129 15.85 6.74 2.72
C ALA A 129 16.50 5.84 1.66
N ILE A 130 17.04 4.69 2.08
CA ILE A 130 17.59 3.66 1.19
C ILE A 130 17.02 2.29 1.59
N PRO A 131 16.33 1.56 0.68
CA PRO A 131 15.88 0.20 0.94
C PRO A 131 17.06 -0.74 1.19
N ALA A 132 16.98 -1.52 2.27
CA ALA A 132 18.04 -2.40 2.73
C ALA A 132 17.50 -3.77 3.15
N ASP A 133 18.36 -4.78 3.10
CA ASP A 133 18.01 -6.15 3.45
C ASP A 133 18.27 -6.49 4.94
N SER A 134 18.94 -5.59 5.67
CA SER A 134 19.26 -5.75 7.10
C SER A 134 19.24 -4.42 7.86
N ASP A 135 19.21 -4.50 9.19
CA ASP A 135 19.22 -3.36 10.13
C ASP A 135 20.63 -2.82 10.42
N THR A 136 21.65 -3.25 9.68
CA THR A 136 23.06 -2.91 9.91
C THR A 136 23.46 -1.51 9.41
N GLY A 137 22.49 -0.63 9.18
CA GLY A 137 22.70 0.77 8.81
C GLY A 137 23.48 0.95 7.51
N LEU A 138 24.61 1.69 7.57
CA LEU A 138 25.46 1.98 6.41
C LEU A 138 26.11 0.72 5.80
N GLN A 139 26.31 -0.33 6.61
CA GLN A 139 26.91 -1.59 6.15
C GLN A 139 25.88 -2.54 5.51
N ALA A 140 24.59 -2.21 5.57
CA ALA A 140 23.56 -3.06 5.00
C ALA A 140 23.69 -3.12 3.48
N GLN A 141 23.40 -4.31 2.92
CA GLN A 141 23.22 -4.47 1.50
C GLN A 141 21.92 -3.78 1.08
N ARG A 142 21.96 -3.13 -0.09
CA ARG A 142 20.78 -2.52 -0.66
C ARG A 142 19.82 -3.56 -1.20
N SER A 143 18.54 -3.33 -0.95
CA SER A 143 17.51 -4.18 -1.51
C SER A 143 17.24 -3.83 -2.98
N GLY A 144 17.22 -4.87 -3.82
CA GLY A 144 16.87 -4.74 -5.24
C GLY A 144 15.38 -4.44 -5.49
N HIS A 145 14.52 -4.66 -4.48
CA HIS A 145 13.07 -4.50 -4.62
C HIS A 145 12.51 -3.59 -3.53
N PHE A 146 12.27 -2.32 -3.88
CA PHE A 146 11.80 -1.27 -2.97
C PHE A 146 10.63 -1.69 -2.05
N GLY A 147 9.57 -2.31 -2.58
CA GLY A 147 8.40 -2.70 -1.76
C GLY A 147 8.61 -3.92 -0.85
N LYS A 148 9.66 -4.71 -1.08
CA LYS A 148 9.90 -5.99 -0.39
C LYS A 148 11.18 -5.98 0.46
N CYS A 149 11.83 -4.83 0.60
CA CYS A 149 13.01 -4.71 1.47
C CYS A 149 12.62 -4.99 2.92
N ALA A 150 13.57 -5.48 3.72
CA ALA A 150 13.34 -5.71 5.15
C ALA A 150 13.32 -4.38 5.92
N PHE A 151 14.14 -3.42 5.51
CA PHE A 151 14.30 -2.13 6.17
C PHE A 151 14.38 -0.98 5.15
N TYR A 152 14.04 0.22 5.60
CA TYR A 152 14.47 1.48 5.02
C TYR A 152 15.52 2.09 5.94
N THR A 153 16.78 2.13 5.51
CA THR A 153 17.80 2.85 6.28
C THR A 153 17.62 4.35 6.05
N LEU A 154 17.24 5.06 7.11
CA LEU A 154 17.12 6.51 7.13
C LEU A 154 18.47 7.13 7.49
N ILE A 155 18.92 8.10 6.70
CA ILE A 155 20.15 8.84 6.90
C ILE A 155 19.84 10.32 6.94
N ASP A 156 20.20 10.97 8.04
CA ASP A 156 20.13 12.43 8.16
C ASP A 156 21.45 13.03 7.71
N ILE A 157 21.37 13.93 6.74
CA ILE A 157 22.52 14.58 6.11
C ILE A 157 22.37 16.10 6.23
N LYS A 158 23.37 16.72 6.86
CA LYS A 158 23.47 18.18 7.01
C LYS A 158 24.89 18.61 6.69
N ASP A 159 25.05 19.67 5.90
CA ASP A 159 26.36 20.20 5.49
C ASP A 159 27.31 19.14 4.90
N GLN A 160 26.77 18.26 4.04
CA GLN A 160 27.46 17.11 3.42
C GLN A 160 27.99 16.06 4.41
N GLN A 161 27.48 16.05 5.64
CA GLN A 161 27.89 15.11 6.68
C GLN A 161 26.70 14.29 7.18
N VAL A 162 26.91 12.99 7.35
CA VAL A 162 25.95 12.09 7.97
C VAL A 162 25.89 12.39 9.47
N GLN A 163 24.70 12.76 9.94
CA GLN A 163 24.43 13.09 11.35
C GLN A 163 23.86 11.88 12.09
N GLN A 164 22.97 11.14 11.43
CA GLN A 164 22.27 10.02 12.04
C GLN A 164 21.98 8.93 11.00
N VAL A 165 21.96 7.68 11.46
CA VAL A 165 21.59 6.51 10.66
C VAL A 165 20.64 5.67 11.50
N VAL A 166 19.42 5.46 11.00
CA VAL A 166 18.39 4.66 11.68
C VAL A 166 17.80 3.64 10.71
N PRO A 167 17.93 2.34 10.97
CA PRO A 167 17.17 1.32 10.25
C PRO A 167 15.70 1.38 10.69
N LEU A 168 14.80 1.69 9.75
CA LEU A 168 13.36 1.65 9.95
C LEU A 168 12.83 0.34 9.38
N GLN A 169 12.16 -0.47 10.19
CA GLN A 169 11.60 -1.73 9.71
C GLN A 169 10.50 -1.47 8.68
N ASN A 170 10.58 -2.17 7.54
CA ASN A 170 9.48 -2.16 6.60
C ASN A 170 8.39 -3.09 7.14
N GLY A 171 7.26 -2.53 7.58
CA GLY A 171 6.11 -3.27 8.12
C GLY A 171 5.44 -4.28 7.17
N GLY A 172 5.96 -4.38 5.93
CA GLY A 172 5.57 -5.38 4.96
C GLY A 172 4.27 -5.07 4.22
N HIS A 173 3.90 -5.97 3.31
CA HIS A 173 2.73 -5.86 2.44
C HIS A 173 1.43 -6.42 3.06
N ALA A 174 1.42 -6.76 4.36
CA ALA A 174 0.30 -7.49 4.95
C ALA A 174 -1.01 -6.66 5.03
N GLN A 175 -0.91 -5.33 5.05
CA GLN A 175 -2.05 -4.42 5.14
C GLN A 175 -1.76 -3.16 4.29
N GLY A 176 -2.23 -3.10 3.03
CA GLY A 176 -2.40 -1.80 2.35
C GLY A 176 -1.70 -1.53 1.01
N GLY A 177 -1.13 -2.51 0.30
CA GLY A 177 -0.69 -2.28 -1.08
C GLY A 177 0.44 -1.26 -1.27
N CYS A 178 0.54 -0.65 -2.47
CA CYS A 178 1.69 0.15 -2.94
C CYS A 178 1.91 1.47 -2.16
N SER A 179 0.94 1.92 -1.38
CA SER A 179 0.92 3.20 -0.66
C SER A 179 1.58 3.12 0.72
N VAL A 180 1.71 1.92 1.31
CA VAL A 180 2.27 1.71 2.65
C VAL A 180 3.67 2.32 2.80
N PRO A 181 4.62 2.08 1.87
CA PRO A 181 5.92 2.73 1.96
C PRO A 181 5.88 4.26 1.78
N VAL A 182 4.90 4.78 1.02
CA VAL A 182 4.77 6.22 0.79
C VAL A 182 4.37 6.92 2.09
N VAL A 183 3.32 6.40 2.74
CA VAL A 183 2.85 6.92 4.03
C VAL A 183 3.92 6.79 5.10
N LEU A 184 4.58 5.63 5.18
CA LEU A 184 5.61 5.36 6.18
C LEU A 184 6.80 6.34 6.05
N LEU A 185 7.33 6.51 4.84
CA LEU A 185 8.50 7.37 4.63
C LEU A 185 8.13 8.86 4.78
N HIS A 186 6.94 9.28 4.33
CA HIS A 186 6.47 10.64 4.57
C HIS A 186 6.28 10.92 6.07
N ALA A 187 5.68 10.00 6.83
CA ALA A 187 5.51 10.14 8.28
C ALA A 187 6.85 10.20 9.03
N ASN A 188 7.92 9.64 8.46
CA ASN A 188 9.28 9.70 9.01
C ASN A 188 10.09 10.90 8.47
N HIS A 189 9.45 11.88 7.84
CA HIS A 189 10.09 13.10 7.32
C HIS A 189 11.14 12.87 6.24
N VAL A 190 11.04 11.76 5.49
CA VAL A 190 11.92 11.52 4.35
C VAL A 190 11.65 12.58 3.30
N THR A 191 12.72 13.11 2.70
CA THR A 191 12.66 14.10 1.62
C THR A 191 13.28 13.56 0.33
N LYS A 192 14.18 12.58 0.44
CA LYS A 192 14.82 11.91 -0.69
C LYS A 192 14.82 10.41 -0.49
N LEU A 193 14.59 9.68 -1.58
CA LEU A 193 14.56 8.21 -1.60
C LEU A 193 15.46 7.70 -2.72
N ILE A 194 16.39 6.80 -2.43
CA ILE A 194 17.25 6.18 -3.44
C ILE A 194 16.90 4.70 -3.57
N VAL A 195 16.50 4.27 -4.76
CA VAL A 195 16.05 2.89 -5.03
C VAL A 195 16.85 2.25 -6.16
N ALA A 196 16.95 0.91 -6.16
CA ALA A 196 17.42 0.17 -7.33
C ALA A 196 16.37 0.14 -8.45
N GLY A 197 15.09 0.12 -8.08
CA GLY A 197 13.95 0.17 -8.98
C GLY A 197 12.65 0.43 -8.21
N ILE A 198 11.67 1.00 -8.88
CA ILE A 198 10.37 1.35 -8.31
C ILE A 198 9.27 1.22 -9.37
N GLY A 199 8.08 0.79 -8.94
CA GLY A 199 6.89 0.76 -9.80
C GLY A 199 6.27 2.16 -9.95
N GLY A 200 5.43 2.33 -10.98
CA GLY A 200 4.90 3.67 -11.33
C GLY A 200 3.99 4.26 -10.26
N ARG A 201 3.18 3.42 -9.60
CA ARG A 201 2.26 3.82 -8.53
C ARG A 201 2.99 4.40 -7.31
N PRO A 202 3.94 3.70 -6.66
CA PRO A 202 4.67 4.28 -5.52
C PRO A 202 5.50 5.50 -5.94
N LEU A 203 6.06 5.53 -7.16
CA LEU A 203 6.76 6.72 -7.66
C LEU A 203 5.84 7.95 -7.73
N GLN A 204 4.61 7.77 -8.22
CA GLN A 204 3.62 8.84 -8.27
C GLN A 204 3.26 9.32 -6.85
N GLY A 205 3.01 8.40 -5.92
CA GLY A 205 2.73 8.74 -4.52
C GLY A 205 3.84 9.55 -3.87
N PHE A 206 5.10 9.18 -4.06
CA PHE A 206 6.23 9.95 -3.53
C PHE A 206 6.31 11.38 -4.08
N ARG A 207 5.99 11.57 -5.35
CA ARG A 207 5.98 12.91 -5.94
C ARG A 207 4.88 13.80 -5.37
N GLU A 208 3.71 13.23 -5.11
CA GLU A 208 2.59 13.94 -4.46
C GLU A 208 2.94 14.36 -3.04
N THR A 209 3.76 13.58 -2.33
CA THR A 209 4.28 13.93 -1.00
C THR A 209 5.52 14.82 -1.02
N GLY A 210 6.05 15.18 -2.19
CA GLY A 210 7.27 15.97 -2.33
C GLY A 210 8.58 15.21 -2.05
N ILE A 211 8.54 13.87 -1.99
CA ILE A 211 9.73 13.03 -1.84
C ILE A 211 10.38 12.85 -3.21
N GLU A 212 11.63 13.30 -3.34
CA GLU A 212 12.41 13.14 -4.57
C GLU A 212 13.01 11.74 -4.64
N VAL A 213 12.73 11.02 -5.73
CA VAL A 213 13.19 9.63 -5.93
C VAL A 213 14.34 9.59 -6.92
N TYR A 214 15.43 8.89 -6.56
CA TYR A 214 16.66 8.76 -7.34
C TYR A 214 16.95 7.30 -7.71
N ALA A 215 17.54 7.10 -8.89
CA ALA A 215 18.10 5.81 -9.27
C ALA A 215 19.45 5.63 -8.57
N GLY A 216 19.53 4.64 -7.68
CA GLY A 216 20.74 4.39 -6.90
C GLY A 216 21.66 3.35 -7.52
N ALA A 217 22.96 3.57 -7.44
CA ALA A 217 24.01 2.58 -7.72
C ALA A 217 24.82 2.25 -6.44
N GLY A 218 25.66 1.21 -6.48
CA GLY A 218 26.37 0.69 -5.30
C GLY A 218 25.68 -0.52 -4.66
N GLN A 219 26.46 -1.33 -3.95
CA GLN A 219 25.99 -2.57 -3.29
C GLN A 219 25.52 -2.30 -1.86
N THR A 220 26.19 -1.40 -1.16
CA THR A 220 25.89 -1.05 0.24
C THR A 220 25.16 0.28 0.37
N VAL A 221 24.52 0.49 1.52
CA VAL A 221 23.93 1.79 1.88
C VAL A 221 25.01 2.87 1.88
N GLN A 222 26.19 2.61 2.47
CA GLN A 222 27.32 3.55 2.50
C GLN A 222 27.72 4.01 1.10
N GLU A 223 27.99 3.07 0.18
CA GLU A 223 28.39 3.40 -1.19
C GLU A 223 27.36 4.29 -1.89
N THR A 224 26.08 4.07 -1.60
CA THR A 224 24.99 4.83 -2.19
C THR A 224 24.89 6.24 -1.60
N VAL A 225 25.12 6.38 -0.29
CA VAL A 225 25.24 7.69 0.37
C VAL A 225 26.41 8.46 -0.21
N ASP A 226 27.56 7.82 -0.42
CA ASP A 226 28.74 8.46 -1.00
C ASP A 226 28.45 8.95 -2.43
N LEU A 227 27.81 8.12 -3.27
CA LEU A 227 27.40 8.54 -4.62
C LEU A 227 26.41 9.70 -4.60
N PHE A 228 25.48 9.72 -3.63
CA PHE A 228 24.52 10.81 -3.46
C PHE A 228 25.21 12.11 -3.06
N LEU A 229 26.11 12.07 -2.08
CA LEU A 229 26.86 13.24 -1.60
C LEU A 229 27.79 13.83 -2.67
N ASN A 230 28.24 13.01 -3.62
CA ASN A 230 29.07 13.43 -4.75
C ASN A 230 28.25 13.83 -6.00
N ASP A 231 26.93 14.01 -5.87
CA ASP A 231 26.02 14.37 -6.97
C ASP A 231 26.06 13.39 -8.18
N GLN A 232 26.33 12.11 -7.92
CA GLN A 232 26.49 11.08 -8.97
C GLN A 232 25.22 10.27 -9.25
N LEU A 233 24.11 10.61 -8.59
CA LEU A 233 22.81 9.94 -8.77
C LEU A 233 21.82 10.88 -9.48
N SER A 234 20.95 10.30 -10.31
CA SER A 234 19.94 11.05 -11.06
C SER A 234 18.53 10.77 -10.54
N PRO A 235 17.63 11.78 -10.53
CA PRO A 235 16.21 11.56 -10.26
C PRO A 235 15.58 10.58 -11.24
N ILE A 236 14.64 9.75 -10.77
CA ILE A 236 13.91 8.80 -11.61
C ILE A 236 12.88 9.54 -12.46
N SER A 237 13.02 9.38 -13.77
CA SER A 237 12.04 9.81 -14.77
C SER A 237 10.96 8.74 -14.99
N ASN A 238 9.82 9.13 -15.58
CA ASN A 238 8.71 8.20 -15.87
C ASN A 238 9.13 7.03 -16.76
N ASP A 239 10.14 7.24 -17.61
CA ASP A 239 10.63 6.27 -18.59
C ASP A 239 11.54 5.18 -17.97
N GLN A 240 11.85 5.31 -16.67
CA GLN A 240 12.73 4.39 -15.92
C GLN A 240 11.98 3.55 -14.88
N VAL A 241 10.65 3.58 -14.93
CA VAL A 241 9.79 2.77 -14.07
C VAL A 241 9.81 1.33 -14.56
N CYS A 242 9.96 0.36 -13.65
CA CYS A 242 9.73 -1.04 -13.99
C CYS A 242 8.25 -1.22 -14.35
N GLY A 243 7.98 -1.27 -15.66
CA GLY A 243 6.68 -1.64 -16.18
C GLY A 243 6.40 -3.10 -15.83
N GLY A 244 5.35 -3.34 -15.05
CA GLY A 244 4.61 -4.59 -15.18
C GLY A 244 4.06 -4.64 -16.59
N GLY A 245 4.87 -5.11 -17.53
CA GLY A 245 4.44 -5.36 -18.90
C GLY A 245 3.29 -6.37 -18.91
N PRO A 246 2.44 -6.35 -19.93
CA PRO A 246 1.30 -7.26 -20.03
C PRO A 246 1.82 -8.70 -20.06
N GLN A 247 1.24 -9.56 -19.22
CA GLN A 247 1.21 -11.00 -19.49
C GLN A 247 0.03 -11.28 -20.42
#